data_AF-A0A9E4BAQ4-F1
#
_entry.id   AF-A0A9E4BAQ4-F1
#
_cell.length_a   1.000
_cell.length_b   1.000
_cell.length_c   1.000
_cell.angle_alpha   90.00
_cell.angle_beta   90.00
_cell.angle_gamma   90.00
#
_symmetry.space_group_name_H-M   'P 1'
#
loop_
_entity.id
_entity.type
_entity.pdbx_description
1 polymer ?
#
loop_
_entity_poly.entity_id
_entity_poly.type
_entity_poly.pdbx_seq_one_letter_code
_entity_poly.pdbx_strand_id
1 'polypeptide(L)'
;MLRPAFVGFIRDTVGYLARSLPSGAYAGEALSMPVASVQIFDADNERVLSLDSTVGRPVVRIPRPGFYTVRTPGREALLAVNVDPRESDLRPVPPDVLARWQTATVAATEPSDGGVSRDNVVTADDRSSEANWHPLAPWLLALAAVLLVVESMAANIGRFKVPSWLPL
;
A
#
# COMPACT_ATOMS: atom_id res chain seq x y z
N MET A 1 16.32 14.07 -46.42
CA MET A 1 17.04 12.79 -46.60
C MET A 1 16.96 12.01 -45.30
N LEU A 2 16.17 10.92 -45.24
CA LEU A 2 16.13 10.05 -44.05
C LEU A 2 17.46 9.28 -43.97
N ARG A 3 18.15 9.37 -42.83
CA ARG A 3 19.42 8.69 -42.60
C ARG A 3 19.17 7.21 -42.29
N PRO A 4 19.93 6.26 -42.87
CA PRO A 4 19.76 4.81 -42.65
C PRO A 4 19.78 4.38 -41.17
N ALA A 5 20.51 5.14 -40.33
CA ALA A 5 20.60 4.88 -38.89
C ALA A 5 19.27 5.04 -38.14
N PHE A 6 18.36 5.90 -38.61
CA PHE A 6 17.06 6.12 -37.97
C PHE A 6 16.16 4.89 -38.09
N VAL A 7 16.21 4.18 -39.22
CA VAL A 7 15.41 2.97 -39.45
C VAL A 7 15.86 1.83 -38.54
N GLY A 8 17.18 1.68 -38.34
CA GLY A 8 17.74 0.74 -37.37
C GLY A 8 17.30 1.05 -35.95
N PHE A 9 17.41 2.31 -35.54
CA PHE A 9 16.96 2.76 -34.22
C PHE A 9 15.46 2.50 -33.96
N ILE A 10 14.58 2.81 -34.93
CA ILE A 10 13.14 2.54 -34.79
C ILE A 10 12.87 1.04 -34.72
N ARG A 11 13.55 0.22 -35.52
CA ARG A 11 13.42 -1.24 -35.48
C ARG A 11 13.86 -1.80 -34.12
N ASP A 12 14.97 -1.31 -33.57
CA ASP A 12 15.48 -1.73 -32.27
C ASP A 12 14.59 -1.25 -31.13
N THR A 13 14.06 -0.03 -31.22
CA THR A 13 13.13 0.55 -30.23
C THR A 13 11.81 -0.21 -30.21
N VAL A 14 11.24 -0.51 -31.38
CA VAL A 14 10.02 -1.31 -31.49
C VAL A 14 10.26 -2.73 -30.99
N GLY A 15 11.40 -3.34 -31.32
CA GLY A 15 11.78 -4.66 -30.80
C GLY A 15 11.97 -4.66 -29.28
N TYR A 16 12.55 -3.60 -28.74
CA TYR A 16 12.75 -3.41 -27.31
C TYR A 16 11.43 -3.18 -26.57
N LEU A 17 10.53 -2.33 -27.10
CA LEU A 17 9.19 -2.12 -26.56
C LEU A 17 8.33 -3.39 -26.63
N ALA A 18 8.41 -4.13 -27.74
CA ALA A 18 7.69 -5.40 -27.91
C ALA A 18 8.18 -6.49 -26.95
N ARG A 19 9.39 -6.35 -26.40
CA ARG A 19 10.00 -7.26 -25.41
C ARG A 19 9.96 -6.67 -23.99
N SER A 20 9.21 -5.57 -23.78
CA SER A 20 9.02 -5.01 -22.44
C SER A 20 8.28 -6.00 -21.55
N LEU A 21 8.82 -6.19 -20.34
CA LEU A 21 8.19 -6.99 -19.31
C LEU A 21 7.16 -6.11 -18.59
N PRO A 22 6.00 -6.65 -18.21
CA PRO A 22 5.05 -5.93 -17.39
C PRO A 22 5.70 -5.57 -16.05
N SER A 23 5.54 -4.31 -15.62
CA SER A 23 6.03 -3.82 -14.33
C SER A 23 5.03 -4.08 -13.18
N GLY A 24 3.79 -4.39 -13.51
CA GLY A 24 2.73 -4.71 -12.55
C GLY A 24 1.72 -5.72 -13.07
N ALA A 25 1.13 -6.49 -12.16
CA ALA A 25 0.04 -7.43 -12.42
C ALA A 25 -0.90 -7.50 -11.20
N TYR A 26 -2.08 -8.09 -11.35
CA TYR A 26 -2.98 -8.37 -10.23
C TYR A 26 -2.89 -9.84 -9.80
N ALA A 27 -3.04 -10.08 -8.49
CA ALA A 27 -3.04 -11.43 -7.94
C ALA A 27 -4.19 -12.25 -8.57
N GLY A 28 -3.88 -13.47 -9.03
CA GLY A 28 -4.83 -14.38 -9.68
C GLY A 28 -5.07 -14.11 -11.17
N GLU A 29 -4.59 -12.99 -11.72
CA GLU A 29 -4.70 -12.68 -13.15
C GLU A 29 -3.73 -13.52 -14.00
N ALA A 30 -4.16 -13.84 -15.22
CA ALA A 30 -3.37 -14.56 -16.21
C ALA A 30 -2.38 -13.61 -16.90
N LEU A 31 -1.11 -13.63 -16.50
CA LEU A 31 -0.06 -12.81 -17.09
C LEU A 31 0.51 -13.48 -18.33
N SER A 32 0.34 -12.86 -19.50
CA SER A 32 0.88 -13.36 -20.76
C SER A 32 2.32 -12.88 -20.95
N MET A 33 3.29 -13.78 -20.86
CA MET A 33 4.70 -13.43 -21.03
C MET A 33 5.11 -13.43 -22.51
N PRO A 34 5.86 -12.41 -22.98
CA PRO A 34 6.26 -12.30 -24.39
C PRO A 34 7.39 -13.27 -24.78
N VAL A 35 8.07 -13.91 -23.82
CA VAL A 35 9.21 -14.81 -24.09
C VAL A 35 9.06 -16.14 -23.35
N ALA A 36 9.45 -17.23 -24.00
CA ALA A 36 9.31 -18.60 -23.50
C ALA A 36 10.31 -18.98 -22.39
N SER A 37 11.20 -18.06 -21.99
CA SER A 37 12.30 -18.32 -21.04
C SER A 37 12.24 -17.37 -19.84
N VAL A 38 11.05 -17.16 -19.29
CA VAL A 38 10.85 -16.35 -18.08
C VAL A 38 10.89 -17.25 -16.85
N GLN A 39 11.74 -16.90 -15.88
CA GLN A 39 11.77 -17.51 -14.55
C GLN A 39 11.27 -16.48 -13.54
N ILE A 40 10.31 -16.86 -12.69
CA ILE A 40 9.73 -15.98 -11.67
C ILE A 40 10.15 -16.48 -10.30
N PHE A 41 10.70 -15.58 -9.49
CA PHE A 41 11.15 -15.81 -8.13
C PHE A 41 10.33 -14.97 -7.15
N ASP A 42 10.01 -15.54 -6.00
CA ASP A 42 9.36 -14.84 -4.88
C ASP A 42 10.36 -13.95 -4.12
N ALA A 43 9.87 -13.18 -3.15
CA ALA A 43 10.68 -12.36 -2.24
C ALA A 43 11.71 -13.17 -1.45
N ASP A 44 11.38 -14.43 -1.12
CA ASP A 44 12.31 -15.39 -0.47
C ASP A 44 13.30 -16.02 -1.47
N ASN A 45 13.31 -15.55 -2.72
CA ASN A 45 14.10 -16.07 -3.83
C ASN A 45 13.79 -17.54 -4.17
N GLU A 46 12.67 -18.05 -3.68
CA GLU A 46 12.10 -19.34 -4.07
C GLU A 46 11.51 -19.24 -5.47
N ARG A 47 11.73 -20.28 -6.27
CA ARG A 47 11.26 -20.33 -7.65
C ARG A 47 9.77 -20.67 -7.66
N VAL A 48 8.95 -19.70 -8.02
CA VAL A 48 7.48 -19.86 -8.12
C VAL A 48 7.09 -20.53 -9.45
N LEU A 49 7.93 -20.43 -10.48
CA LEU A 49 7.67 -21.07 -11.78
C LEU A 49 8.93 -21.68 -12.42
N SER A 50 8.86 -22.98 -12.73
CA SER A 50 9.88 -23.75 -13.47
C SER A 50 9.54 -23.89 -14.95
N LEU A 51 10.60 -23.96 -15.76
CA LEU A 51 10.62 -24.01 -17.23
C LEU A 51 9.90 -25.22 -17.85
N ASP A 52 9.46 -26.19 -17.06
CA ASP A 52 8.76 -27.41 -17.52
C ASP A 52 7.32 -27.16 -17.99
N SER A 53 6.77 -25.97 -17.74
CA SER A 53 5.39 -25.64 -18.14
C SER A 53 5.35 -24.69 -19.34
N THR A 54 5.21 -25.30 -20.53
CA THR A 54 4.59 -24.71 -21.73
C THR A 54 5.53 -24.11 -22.78
N VAL A 55 5.79 -24.94 -23.81
CA VAL A 55 6.20 -24.52 -25.14
C VAL A 55 5.07 -23.65 -25.74
N GLY A 56 5.31 -22.34 -25.95
CA GLY A 56 4.52 -21.54 -26.89
C GLY A 56 3.95 -20.20 -26.39
N ARG A 57 3.72 -20.02 -25.08
CA ARG A 57 3.36 -18.74 -24.41
C ARG A 57 3.02 -19.05 -22.96
N PRO A 58 3.92 -18.80 -21.99
CA PRO A 58 3.61 -19.07 -20.60
C PRO A 58 2.59 -18.05 -20.11
N VAL A 59 1.37 -18.52 -19.86
CA VAL A 59 0.35 -17.79 -19.11
C VAL A 59 0.52 -18.18 -17.65
N VAL A 60 0.91 -17.23 -16.81
CA VAL A 60 1.23 -17.49 -15.41
C VAL A 60 0.21 -16.80 -14.53
N ARG A 61 -0.28 -17.50 -13.50
CA ARG A 61 -1.11 -16.92 -12.45
C ARG A 61 -0.32 -16.89 -11.15
N ILE A 62 -0.12 -15.70 -10.60
CA ILE A 62 0.55 -15.51 -9.32
C ILE A 62 -0.55 -15.31 -8.27
N PRO A 63 -0.76 -16.25 -7.34
CA PRO A 63 -1.93 -16.23 -6.46
C PRO A 63 -1.81 -15.25 -5.29
N ARG A 64 -0.60 -14.75 -4.98
CA ARG A 64 -0.35 -13.89 -3.83
C ARG A 64 0.18 -12.51 -4.27
N PRO A 65 -0.29 -11.42 -3.64
CA PRO A 65 0.29 -10.11 -3.85
C PRO A 65 1.70 -10.05 -3.25
N GLY A 66 2.60 -9.28 -3.88
CA GLY A 66 4.00 -9.18 -3.47
C GLY A 66 4.94 -8.68 -4.56
N PHE A 67 6.23 -8.62 -4.25
CA PHE A 67 7.28 -8.28 -5.22
C PHE A 67 7.95 -9.55 -5.72
N TYR A 68 7.91 -9.75 -7.03
CA TYR A 68 8.47 -10.90 -7.70
C TYR A 68 9.61 -10.49 -8.62
N THR A 69 10.65 -11.31 -8.68
CA THR A 69 11.77 -11.09 -9.59
C THR A 69 11.58 -11.92 -10.85
N VAL A 70 11.54 -11.26 -11.99
CA VAL A 70 11.37 -11.87 -13.30
C VAL A 70 12.72 -11.90 -14.01
N ARG A 71 13.27 -13.08 -14.24
CA ARG A 71 14.53 -13.29 -14.95
C ARG A 71 14.29 -13.83 -16.35
N THR A 72 14.92 -13.19 -17.32
CA THR A 72 14.98 -13.59 -18.73
C THR A 72 16.43 -13.69 -19.17
N PRO A 73 16.75 -14.38 -20.28
CA PRO A 73 18.11 -14.41 -20.82
C PRO A 73 18.60 -12.97 -21.10
N GLY A 74 19.49 -12.47 -20.24
CA GLY A 74 20.09 -11.13 -20.35
C GLY A 74 19.39 -9.98 -19.63
N ARG A 75 18.30 -10.21 -18.87
CA ARG A 75 17.62 -9.15 -18.09
C ARG A 75 16.90 -9.67 -16.86
N GLU A 76 16.98 -8.91 -15.78
CA GLU A 76 16.20 -9.06 -14.55
C GLU A 76 15.28 -7.84 -14.41
N ALA A 77 14.02 -8.08 -14.01
CA ALA A 77 13.03 -7.02 -13.78
C ALA A 77 12.20 -7.35 -12.54
N LEU A 78 11.80 -6.31 -11.79
CA LEU A 78 10.86 -6.43 -10.68
C LEU A 78 9.43 -6.36 -11.21
N LEU A 79 8.59 -7.29 -10.76
CA LEU A 79 7.16 -7.34 -11.03
C LEU A 79 6.41 -7.15 -9.71
N ALA A 80 5.62 -6.08 -9.62
CA ALA A 80 4.73 -5.86 -8.48
C ALA A 80 3.37 -6.54 -8.75
N VAL A 81 3.00 -7.51 -7.91
CA VAL A 81 1.69 -8.15 -7.95
C VAL A 81 0.81 -7.50 -6.89
N ASN A 82 -0.19 -6.74 -7.33
CA ASN A 82 -1.12 -6.03 -6.45
C ASN A 82 -2.34 -6.89 -6.13
N VAL A 83 -3.03 -6.58 -5.03
CA VAL A 83 -4.36 -7.13 -4.72
C VAL A 83 -5.40 -6.72 -5.78
N ASP A 84 -6.51 -7.45 -5.88
CA ASP A 84 -7.57 -7.13 -6.83
C ASP A 84 -8.06 -5.68 -6.60
N PRO A 85 -8.16 -4.83 -7.64
CA PRO A 85 -8.60 -3.46 -7.50
C PRO A 85 -10.01 -3.33 -6.91
N ARG A 86 -10.83 -4.39 -7.00
CA ARG A 86 -12.15 -4.45 -6.35
C ARG A 86 -12.08 -4.54 -4.83
N GLU A 87 -11.01 -5.11 -4.29
CA GLU A 87 -10.79 -5.15 -2.84
C GLU A 87 -10.23 -3.82 -2.31
N SER A 88 -9.55 -3.06 -3.17
CA SER A 88 -8.98 -1.75 -2.84
C SER A 88 -9.85 -0.57 -3.30
N ASP A 89 -11.10 -0.83 -3.66
CA ASP A 89 -12.02 0.22 -4.09
C ASP A 89 -12.53 1.02 -2.89
N LEU A 90 -11.93 2.18 -2.65
CA LEU A 90 -12.28 3.10 -1.57
C LEU A 90 -13.42 4.08 -1.93
N ARG A 91 -14.13 3.84 -3.05
CA ARG A 91 -15.29 4.68 -3.37
C ARG A 91 -16.34 4.57 -2.26
N PRO A 92 -17.04 5.67 -1.95
CA PRO A 92 -18.09 5.65 -0.93
C PRO A 92 -19.11 4.55 -1.20
N VAL A 93 -19.40 3.75 -0.16
CA VAL A 93 -20.40 2.69 -0.23
C VAL A 93 -21.77 3.29 -0.54
N PRO A 94 -22.55 2.71 -1.47
CA PRO A 94 -23.91 3.15 -1.75
C PRO A 94 -24.79 3.16 -0.49
N PRO A 95 -25.67 4.17 -0.33
CA PRO A 95 -26.45 4.35 0.89
C PRO A 95 -27.42 3.19 1.17
N ASP A 96 -27.89 2.51 0.13
CA ASP A 96 -28.75 1.33 0.22
C ASP A 96 -28.02 0.09 0.75
N VAL A 97 -26.72 -0.03 0.47
CA VAL A 97 -25.86 -1.10 1.02
C VAL A 97 -25.62 -0.81 2.50
N LEU A 98 -25.28 0.43 2.85
CA LEU A 98 -25.08 0.83 4.24
C LEU A 98 -26.33 0.61 5.10
N ALA A 99 -27.51 0.98 4.59
CA ALA A 99 -28.78 0.74 5.26
C ALA A 99 -29.02 -0.75 5.54
N ARG A 100 -28.74 -1.62 4.56
CA ARG A 100 -28.87 -3.08 4.72
C ARG A 100 -27.91 -3.64 5.77
N TRP A 101 -26.67 -3.17 5.82
CA TRP A 101 -25.71 -3.57 6.85
C TRP A 101 -26.15 -3.12 8.24
N GLN A 102 -26.67 -1.89 8.38
CA GLN A 102 -27.21 -1.40 9.65
C GLN A 102 -28.44 -2.19 10.11
N THR A 103 -29.33 -2.57 9.20
CA THR A 103 -30.47 -3.44 9.54
C THR A 103 -30.00 -4.84 9.95
N ALA A 104 -28.98 -5.39 9.30
CA ALA A 104 -28.44 -6.71 9.62
C ALA A 104 -27.77 -6.76 11.01
N THR A 105 -27.07 -5.69 11.42
CA THR A 105 -26.48 -5.61 12.77
C THR A 105 -27.54 -5.41 13.85
N VAL A 106 -28.61 -4.67 13.57
CA VAL A 106 -29.75 -4.49 14.48
C VAL A 106 -30.54 -5.80 14.62
N ALA A 107 -30.80 -6.52 13.52
CA ALA A 107 -31.47 -7.81 13.55
C ALA A 107 -30.66 -8.91 14.28
N ALA A 108 -29.32 -8.83 14.25
CA ALA A 108 -28.46 -9.70 15.06
C ALA A 108 -28.48 -9.37 16.57
N THR A 109 -29.07 -8.23 16.95
CA THR A 109 -29.18 -7.76 18.35
C THR A 109 -30.58 -7.98 18.93
N GLU A 110 -31.55 -8.49 18.16
CA GLU A 110 -32.86 -8.84 18.73
C GLU A 110 -32.74 -10.09 19.61
N PRO A 111 -33.00 -9.99 20.93
CA PRO A 111 -33.18 -11.16 21.77
C PRO A 111 -34.54 -11.79 21.44
N SER A 112 -34.55 -13.11 21.32
CA SER A 112 -35.80 -13.89 21.37
C SER A 112 -36.64 -13.44 22.57
N ASP A 113 -37.91 -13.16 22.28
CA ASP A 113 -38.97 -12.63 23.13
C ASP A 113 -38.99 -13.23 24.55
N GLY A 114 -39.10 -12.34 25.55
CA GLY A 114 -39.09 -12.64 26.97
C GLY A 114 -39.09 -11.37 27.81
N GLY A 115 -40.23 -10.67 27.81
CA GLY A 115 -40.37 -9.29 28.28
C GLY A 115 -40.05 -9.02 29.76
N VAL A 116 -39.62 -7.76 30.02
CA VAL A 116 -39.87 -6.98 31.24
C VAL A 116 -39.80 -5.49 30.86
N SER A 117 -40.86 -4.75 31.17
CA SER A 117 -40.87 -3.28 31.10
C SER A 117 -39.80 -2.68 32.01
N ARG A 118 -38.93 -1.82 31.47
CA ARG A 118 -38.30 -0.74 32.23
C ARG A 118 -38.22 0.52 31.36
N ASP A 119 -39.01 1.50 31.79
CA ASP A 119 -38.80 2.93 31.57
C ASP A 119 -37.30 3.25 31.59
N ASN A 120 -36.77 3.74 30.47
CA ASN A 120 -35.49 4.43 30.40
C ASN A 120 -35.53 5.33 29.17
N VAL A 121 -35.73 6.63 29.41
CA VAL A 121 -35.44 7.69 28.45
C VAL A 121 -33.93 7.63 28.19
N VAL A 122 -33.55 7.01 27.07
CA VAL A 122 -32.18 7.04 26.54
C VAL A 122 -32.08 8.28 25.67
N THR A 123 -31.46 9.34 26.20
CA THR A 123 -30.92 10.43 25.41
C THR A 123 -29.98 9.88 24.35
N ALA A 124 -30.12 10.40 23.12
CA ALA A 124 -29.46 9.94 21.90
C ALA A 124 -27.94 10.26 21.86
N ASP A 125 -27.19 9.86 22.87
CA ASP A 125 -25.77 10.22 23.00
C ASP A 125 -24.82 9.03 23.25
N ASP A 126 -25.30 7.79 23.14
CA ASP A 126 -24.52 6.62 23.59
C ASP A 126 -24.36 5.53 22.52
N ARG A 127 -23.95 5.93 21.30
CA ARG A 127 -23.50 5.01 20.24
C ARG A 127 -22.28 5.54 19.51
N SER A 128 -21.23 5.84 20.27
CA SER A 128 -19.87 5.87 19.76
C SER A 128 -19.08 4.83 20.54
N SER A 129 -19.05 3.61 19.99
CA SER A 129 -18.02 2.61 20.31
C SER A 129 -16.69 3.15 19.77
N GLU A 130 -16.15 4.18 20.43
CA GLU A 130 -14.85 4.74 20.12
C GLU A 130 -13.82 3.69 20.49
N ALA A 131 -13.12 3.19 19.47
CA ALA A 131 -11.91 2.42 19.67
C ALA A 131 -11.06 3.15 20.71
N ASN A 132 -10.83 2.49 21.85
CA ASN A 132 -10.15 3.03 23.01
C ASN A 132 -8.64 3.14 22.71
N TRP A 133 -8.31 3.93 21.70
CA TRP A 133 -6.97 4.45 21.47
C TRP A 133 -6.73 5.38 22.62
N HIS A 134 -5.98 4.93 23.63
CA HIS A 134 -5.47 5.82 24.65
C HIS A 134 -4.85 7.02 23.93
N PRO A 135 -5.37 8.25 24.10
CA PRO A 135 -4.83 9.41 23.43
C PRO A 135 -3.49 9.72 24.11
N LEU A 136 -2.43 9.01 23.70
CA LEU A 136 -1.06 9.31 24.06
C LEU A 136 -0.61 10.62 23.39
N ALA A 137 -1.33 11.05 22.34
CA ALA A 137 -1.10 12.29 21.61
C ALA A 137 -0.96 13.55 22.50
N PRO A 138 -1.89 13.88 23.43
CA PRO A 138 -1.73 15.02 24.34
C PRO A 138 -0.50 14.90 25.24
N TRP A 139 -0.18 13.69 25.74
CA TRP A 139 0.99 13.47 26.58
C TRP A 139 2.30 13.62 25.81
N LEU A 140 2.34 13.14 24.57
CA LEU A 140 3.50 13.25 23.68
C LEU A 140 3.72 14.70 23.23
N LEU A 141 2.64 15.46 22.99
CA LEU A 141 2.69 16.91 22.76
C LEU A 141 3.21 17.68 23.98
N ALA A 142 2.74 17.35 25.19
CA ALA A 142 3.23 17.97 26.41
C ALA A 142 4.73 17.71 26.62
N LEU A 143 5.18 16.48 26.37
CA LEU A 143 6.61 16.12 26.44
C LEU A 143 7.44 16.88 25.39
N ALA A 144 6.96 16.97 24.15
CA ALA A 144 7.62 17.74 23.09
C ALA A 144 7.70 19.23 23.42
N ALA A 145 6.64 19.81 24.00
CA ALA A 145 6.63 21.21 24.43
C ALA A 145 7.67 21.47 25.54
N VAL A 146 7.78 20.57 26.53
CA VAL A 146 8.81 20.67 27.57
C VAL A 146 10.22 20.60 26.97
N LEU A 147 10.45 19.68 26.04
CA LEU A 147 11.76 19.51 25.40
C LEU A 147 12.15 20.75 24.58
N LEU A 148 11.19 21.41 23.94
CA LEU A 148 11.40 22.66 23.19
C LEU A 148 11.76 23.83 24.11
N VAL A 149 11.16 23.93 25.30
CA VAL A 149 11.53 24.94 26.30
C VAL A 149 12.95 24.71 26.82
N VAL A 150 13.29 23.46 27.14
CA VAL A 150 14.65 23.08 27.58
C VAL A 150 15.67 23.43 26.52
N GLU A 151 15.42 23.07 25.26
CA GLU A 151 16.30 23.37 24.13
C GLU A 151 16.45 24.88 23.93
N SER A 152 15.34 25.64 24.04
CA SER A 152 15.38 27.10 23.95
C SER A 152 16.20 27.74 25.08
N MET A 153 16.13 27.21 26.29
CA MET A 153 16.94 27.70 27.41
C MET A 153 18.42 27.33 27.24
N ALA A 154 18.73 26.12 26.78
CA ALA A 154 20.09 25.68 26.50
C ALA A 154 20.73 26.53 25.38
N ALA A 155 19.99 26.79 24.30
CA ALA A 155 20.41 27.68 23.22
C ALA A 155 20.61 29.13 23.69
N ASN A 156 19.76 29.59 24.61
CA ASN A 156 19.88 30.94 25.19
C ASN A 156 21.08 31.06 26.14
N ILE A 157 21.37 30.04 26.95
CA ILE A 157 22.56 29.98 27.82
C ILE A 157 23.86 29.91 27.01
N GLY A 158 23.83 29.24 25.85
CA GLY A 158 24.98 29.12 24.95
C GLY A 158 25.43 30.43 24.29
N ARG A 159 24.63 31.51 24.36
CA ARG A 159 24.93 32.80 23.72
C ARG A 159 25.75 33.78 24.56
N PHE A 160 26.13 33.43 25.78
CA PHE A 160 26.94 34.31 26.66
C PHE A 160 28.34 33.75 26.97
N LYS A 161 29.14 33.49 25.94
CA LYS A 161 30.61 33.55 25.94
C LYS A 161 30.98 34.03 24.53
N VAL A 162 31.58 35.20 24.27
CA VAL A 162 32.68 35.91 24.92
C VAL A 162 32.50 37.42 24.69
N PRO A 163 32.79 38.30 25.67
CA PRO A 163 33.01 39.72 25.41
C PRO A 163 34.44 39.93 24.93
N SER A 164 34.66 40.10 23.63
CA SER A 164 35.93 40.63 23.10
C SER A 164 35.76 42.12 22.86
N TRP A 165 36.04 42.91 23.89
CA TRP A 165 36.27 44.35 23.74
C TRP A 165 37.76 44.55 23.47
N LEU A 166 38.04 45.56 22.63
CA LEU A 166 39.28 46.31 22.44
C LEU A 166 40.22 45.89 21.28
N PRO A 167 40.90 46.90 20.68
CA PRO A 167 40.94 47.12 19.23
C PRO A 167 42.37 47.15 18.66
N LEU A 168 42.42 47.26 17.32
CA LEU A 168 43.56 47.51 16.43
C LEU A 168 44.65 46.43 16.38
#